data_AF-A0A1H1I9B9-F1
#
_entry.id   AF-A0A1H1I9B9-F1
#
_cell.length_a   1.000
_cell.length_b   1.000
_cell.length_c   1.000
_cell.angle_alpha   90.00
_cell.angle_beta   90.00
_cell.angle_gamma   90.00
#
_symmetry.space_group_name_H-M   'P 1'
#
loop_
_entity.id
_entity.type
_entity.pdbx_description
1 polymer ?
#
loop_
_entity_poly.entity_id
_entity_poly.type
_entity_poly.pdbx_seq_one_letter_code
_entity_poly.pdbx_strand_id
1 'polypeptide(L)'
;MQSSRETLLCHYHYDPLDQLTASSPAKQATTQRFYLKDRLATEIQGTTQRSIIQHDDQLVAQQQRQNSNVETRLLATDQQRSVLNALDSNRPHPLAFPPYGHCAPQYGLLSLLSFNGERPDPITGHYLLGKGYRAFNPVLMRFNSPDSWSPFGEGGLNAYAYCIGDPVNRLDPSGHSSLAIWLLKYFPATVATTNKTDSLIKLSKQSKSLTSSTPANTARSTRSASRARPTQNANAAKAHNVSNKKNNPLLTRNQTAPNPTNVEMPASWTYSKSGAAFKKSGLTKSAQDTFDAFQNAIKNTGASPSEAARLAGETKLKKLTNAKIETWQIRLSGSERATFLIEDRMVKVLQVGGHT
;
A
#
# COMPACT_ATOMS: atom_id res chain seq x y z
N MET A 1 23.66 -38.76 -16.58
CA MET A 1 23.77 -37.33 -16.20
C MET A 1 24.42 -37.27 -14.83
N GLN A 2 25.40 -36.39 -14.59
CA GLN A 2 25.82 -36.08 -13.22
C GLN A 2 24.74 -35.22 -12.58
N SER A 3 24.33 -35.54 -11.34
CA SER A 3 23.43 -34.68 -10.58
C SER A 3 24.14 -33.36 -10.28
N SER A 4 23.56 -32.24 -10.70
CA SER A 4 24.00 -30.91 -10.30
C SER A 4 23.82 -30.77 -8.80
N ARG A 5 24.92 -30.81 -8.04
CA ARG A 5 24.87 -30.59 -6.58
C ARG A 5 24.28 -29.20 -6.30
N GLU A 6 23.07 -29.20 -5.76
CA GLU A 6 22.39 -27.99 -5.34
C GLU A 6 23.23 -27.29 -4.28
N THR A 7 23.67 -26.07 -4.59
CA THR A 7 24.45 -25.28 -3.63
C THR A 7 23.48 -24.58 -2.69
N LEU A 8 23.29 -25.15 -1.50
CA LEU A 8 22.53 -24.52 -0.42
C LEU A 8 23.05 -23.10 -0.17
N LEU A 9 22.18 -22.10 -0.35
CA LEU A 9 22.51 -20.70 -0.08
C LEU A 9 22.02 -20.24 1.30
N CYS A 10 20.85 -20.70 1.74
CA CYS A 10 20.21 -20.28 2.99
C CYS A 10 19.12 -21.27 3.42
N HIS A 11 19.00 -21.49 4.74
CA HIS A 11 17.77 -22.03 5.34
C HIS A 11 16.92 -20.90 5.92
N TYR A 12 15.60 -21.05 5.87
CA TYR A 12 14.64 -20.15 6.52
C TYR A 12 13.89 -20.94 7.61
N HIS A 13 13.70 -20.33 8.78
CA HIS A 13 13.10 -20.96 9.95
C HIS A 13 11.83 -20.21 10.34
N TYR A 14 10.74 -20.94 10.53
CA TYR A 14 9.43 -20.41 10.84
C TYR A 14 8.97 -20.89 12.22
N ASP A 15 8.15 -20.11 12.91
CA ASP A 15 7.46 -20.53 14.13
C ASP A 15 6.16 -21.32 13.81
N PRO A 16 5.46 -21.89 14.80
CA PRO A 16 4.19 -22.59 14.59
C PRO A 16 3.00 -21.71 14.15
N LEU A 17 3.23 -20.43 13.84
CA LEU A 17 2.25 -19.50 13.28
C LEU A 17 2.67 -19.04 11.85
N ASP A 18 3.55 -19.80 11.21
CA ASP A 18 4.14 -19.55 9.89
C ASP A 18 4.88 -18.19 9.78
N GLN A 19 5.43 -17.68 10.89
CA GLN A 19 6.20 -16.42 10.92
C GLN A 19 7.72 -16.70 10.83
N LEU A 20 8.40 -15.99 9.93
CA LEU A 20 9.83 -16.13 9.63
C LEU A 20 10.73 -15.56 10.74
N THR A 21 10.98 -16.36 11.77
CA THR A 21 11.76 -15.98 12.95
C THR A 21 13.28 -15.97 12.73
N ALA A 22 13.81 -16.75 11.78
CA ALA A 22 15.25 -16.71 11.47
C ALA A 22 15.61 -17.12 10.03
N SER A 23 16.82 -16.76 9.58
CA SER A 23 17.45 -17.36 8.40
C SER A 23 18.93 -17.63 8.63
N SER A 24 19.44 -18.72 8.04
CA SER A 24 20.82 -19.21 8.18
C SER A 24 21.49 -19.29 6.80
N PRO A 25 22.16 -18.21 6.34
CA PRO A 25 22.91 -18.23 5.09
C PRO A 25 24.17 -19.09 5.20
N ALA A 26 24.49 -19.88 4.17
CA ALA A 26 25.59 -20.84 4.18
C ALA A 26 27.02 -20.23 4.30
N LYS A 27 27.14 -18.90 4.33
CA LYS A 27 28.40 -18.14 4.44
C LYS A 27 28.36 -17.00 5.47
N GLN A 28 27.33 -16.91 6.31
CA GLN A 28 27.15 -15.83 7.28
C GLN A 28 26.61 -16.38 8.60
N ALA A 29 26.71 -15.60 9.68
CA ALA A 29 26.00 -15.91 10.92
C ALA A 29 24.47 -15.95 10.69
N THR A 30 23.79 -16.84 11.41
CA THR A 30 22.33 -16.89 11.46
C THR A 30 21.77 -15.52 11.89
N THR A 31 20.71 -15.13 11.21
CA THR A 31 19.94 -13.90 11.41
C THR A 31 18.65 -14.25 12.13
N GLN A 32 18.44 -13.74 13.34
CA GLN A 32 17.18 -13.84 14.09
C GLN A 32 16.36 -12.56 13.94
N ARG A 33 15.03 -12.67 13.94
CA ARG A 33 14.08 -11.57 13.73
C ARG A 33 13.02 -11.55 14.81
N PHE A 34 12.79 -10.37 15.36
CA PHE A 34 11.84 -10.11 16.43
C PHE A 34 10.82 -9.06 15.96
N TYR A 35 9.54 -9.41 16.06
CA TYR A 35 8.43 -8.62 15.52
C TYR A 35 7.66 -7.95 16.66
N LEU A 36 7.23 -6.70 16.43
CA LEU A 36 6.26 -6.01 17.26
C LEU A 36 4.96 -5.89 16.48
N LYS A 37 3.94 -6.64 16.92
CA LYS A 37 2.74 -6.92 16.09
C LYS A 37 3.19 -7.49 14.73
N ASP A 38 2.79 -6.86 13.63
CA ASP A 38 3.08 -7.32 12.27
C ASP A 38 4.30 -6.63 11.62
N ARG A 39 5.14 -5.91 12.38
CA ARG A 39 6.34 -5.19 11.86
C ARG A 39 7.64 -5.69 12.49
N LEU A 40 8.72 -5.72 11.70
CA LEU A 40 10.06 -6.07 12.20
C LEU A 40 10.57 -4.96 13.14
N ALA A 41 10.89 -5.33 14.39
CA ALA A 41 11.39 -4.42 15.42
C ALA A 41 12.90 -4.56 15.64
N THR A 42 13.42 -5.79 15.64
CA THR A 42 14.86 -6.07 15.82
C THR A 42 15.31 -7.22 14.91
N GLU A 43 16.47 -7.07 14.26
CA GLU A 43 17.20 -8.15 13.60
C GLU A 43 18.57 -8.33 14.28
N ILE A 44 18.92 -9.55 14.68
CA ILE A 44 20.22 -9.89 15.30
C ILE A 44 20.96 -10.84 14.36
N GLN A 45 22.18 -10.49 13.95
CA GLN A 45 23.04 -11.33 13.13
C GLN A 45 24.44 -11.42 13.75
N GLY A 46 24.77 -12.59 14.33
CA GLY A 46 26.01 -12.76 15.09
C GLY A 46 26.08 -11.81 16.29
N THR A 47 27.13 -10.97 16.36
CA THR A 47 27.29 -9.95 17.40
C THR A 47 26.70 -8.57 17.05
N THR A 48 26.06 -8.44 15.88
CA THR A 48 25.43 -7.20 15.42
C THR A 48 23.92 -7.23 15.63
N GLN A 49 23.41 -6.33 16.47
CA GLN A 49 21.99 -6.09 16.66
C GLN A 49 21.58 -4.82 15.88
N ARG A 50 20.47 -4.89 15.14
CA ARG A 50 19.83 -3.74 14.50
C ARG A 50 18.40 -3.60 15.02
N SER A 51 18.13 -2.51 15.74
CA SER A 51 16.82 -2.18 16.31
C SER A 51 16.20 -1.02 15.53
N ILE A 52 14.89 -1.06 15.29
CA ILE A 52 14.15 -0.05 14.52
C ILE A 52 13.29 0.80 15.46
N ILE A 53 13.45 2.12 15.36
CA ILE A 53 12.73 3.12 16.16
C ILE A 53 11.65 3.75 15.28
N GLN A 54 10.40 3.69 15.74
CA GLN A 54 9.20 4.08 14.99
C GLN A 54 8.34 5.01 15.85
N HIS A 55 7.61 5.93 15.22
CA HIS A 55 6.53 6.70 15.82
C HIS A 55 5.25 6.41 15.04
N ASP A 56 4.22 5.90 15.72
CA ASP A 56 3.04 5.30 15.09
C ASP A 56 3.43 4.26 14.01
N ASP A 57 3.07 4.50 12.74
CA ASP A 57 3.45 3.65 11.60
C ASP A 57 4.68 4.20 10.84
N GLN A 58 5.31 5.30 11.27
CA GLN A 58 6.46 5.92 10.58
C GLN A 58 7.82 5.47 11.14
N LEU A 59 8.79 5.22 10.26
CA LEU A 59 10.16 4.89 10.64
C LEU A 59 10.94 6.18 10.93
N VAL A 60 11.55 6.28 12.11
CA VAL A 60 12.27 7.49 12.55
C VAL A 60 13.79 7.26 12.58
N ALA A 61 14.23 6.09 13.04
CA ALA A 61 15.65 5.76 13.10
C ALA A 61 15.92 4.24 13.09
N GLN A 62 17.14 3.88 12.73
CA GLN A 62 17.74 2.57 13.00
C GLN A 62 18.91 2.74 13.96
N GLN A 63 18.93 1.96 15.04
CA GLN A 63 20.09 1.83 15.91
C GLN A 63 20.80 0.51 15.61
N GLN A 64 22.12 0.57 15.41
CA GLN A 64 22.98 -0.60 15.22
C GLN A 64 23.97 -0.70 16.37
N ARG A 65 23.84 -1.75 17.19
CA ARG A 65 24.79 -2.10 18.24
C ARG A 65 25.69 -3.22 17.74
N GLN A 66 27.01 -3.04 17.86
CA GLN A 66 27.99 -4.08 17.62
C GLN A 66 29.02 -4.06 18.74
N ASN A 67 29.05 -5.10 19.57
CA ASN A 67 29.77 -5.13 20.83
C ASN A 67 29.41 -3.90 21.71
N SER A 68 30.39 -3.04 22.01
CA SER A 68 30.23 -1.79 22.76
C SER A 68 29.94 -0.56 21.89
N ASN A 69 30.07 -0.66 20.56
CA ASN A 69 29.77 0.45 19.65
C ASN A 69 28.27 0.53 19.37
N VAL A 70 27.72 1.74 19.31
CA VAL A 70 26.32 2.01 18.97
C VAL A 70 26.25 3.14 17.94
N GLU A 71 25.95 2.78 16.70
CA GLU A 71 25.61 3.73 15.64
C GLU A 71 24.09 3.99 15.66
N THR A 72 23.67 5.21 15.32
CA THR A 72 22.26 5.52 15.06
C THR A 72 22.16 6.27 13.74
N ARG A 73 21.27 5.82 12.85
CA ARG A 73 20.96 6.46 11.56
C ARG A 73 19.52 6.95 11.60
N LEU A 74 19.30 8.23 11.30
CA LEU A 74 17.97 8.79 11.16
C LEU A 74 17.41 8.44 9.78
N LEU A 75 16.13 8.10 9.71
CA LEU A 75 15.45 7.65 8.50
C LEU A 75 14.42 8.70 8.07
N ALA A 76 14.39 9.01 6.78
CA ALA A 76 13.31 9.77 6.16
C ALA A 76 12.49 8.83 5.27
N THR A 77 11.19 8.73 5.53
CA THR A 77 10.26 7.83 4.84
C THR A 77 9.19 8.57 4.03
N ASP A 78 8.61 7.87 3.05
CA ASP A 78 7.37 8.28 2.39
C ASP A 78 6.11 7.80 3.14
N GLN A 79 4.93 8.06 2.56
CA GLN A 79 3.65 7.64 3.14
C GLN A 79 3.46 6.10 3.17
N GLN A 80 4.23 5.33 2.39
CA GLN A 80 4.24 3.86 2.44
C GLN A 80 5.28 3.28 3.40
N ARG A 81 6.08 4.12 4.07
CA ARG A 81 7.27 3.76 4.88
C ARG A 81 8.51 3.37 4.06
N SER A 82 8.55 3.64 2.75
CA SER A 82 9.77 3.46 1.96
C SER A 82 10.86 4.42 2.44
N VAL A 83 12.03 3.90 2.80
CA VAL A 83 13.14 4.72 3.32
C VAL A 83 13.83 5.46 2.16
N LEU A 84 13.54 6.76 2.01
CA LEU A 84 14.08 7.61 0.95
C LEU A 84 15.43 8.27 1.31
N ASN A 85 15.80 8.30 2.60
CA ASN A 85 17.11 8.79 3.03
C ASN A 85 17.52 8.14 4.35
N ALA A 86 18.81 7.79 4.46
CA ALA A 86 19.44 7.35 5.71
C ALA A 86 20.58 8.30 6.09
N LEU A 87 20.38 9.12 7.12
CA LEU A 87 21.36 10.07 7.63
C LEU A 87 22.20 9.40 8.73
N ASP A 88 23.51 9.30 8.51
CA ASP A 88 24.47 8.96 9.56
C ASP A 88 25.05 10.23 10.21
N SER A 89 26.08 10.11 11.05
CA SER A 89 26.71 11.25 11.72
C SER A 89 27.37 12.27 10.78
N ASN A 90 27.59 11.89 9.52
CA ASN A 90 28.47 12.61 8.60
C ASN A 90 27.73 13.12 7.36
N ARG A 91 26.77 12.36 6.81
CA ARG A 91 26.02 12.75 5.60
C ARG A 91 24.70 12.00 5.38
N PRO A 92 23.74 12.59 4.65
CA PRO A 92 22.58 11.87 4.12
C PRO A 92 22.98 10.86 3.04
N HIS A 93 22.33 9.70 3.04
CA HIS A 93 22.42 8.69 1.98
C HIS A 93 21.05 8.57 1.30
N PRO A 94 20.81 9.28 0.18
CA PRO A 94 19.54 9.23 -0.53
C PRO A 94 19.32 7.86 -1.19
N LEU A 95 18.07 7.42 -1.17
CA LEU A 95 17.58 6.15 -1.67
C LEU A 95 16.41 6.41 -2.61
N ALA A 96 16.29 5.60 -3.67
CA ALA A 96 15.22 5.70 -4.65
C ALA A 96 14.73 4.31 -5.04
N PHE A 97 13.41 4.15 -5.12
CA PHE A 97 12.76 2.90 -5.53
C PHE A 97 11.89 3.16 -6.76
N PRO A 98 11.85 2.24 -7.74
CA PRO A 98 10.77 2.20 -8.72
C PRO A 98 9.47 1.74 -8.04
N PRO A 99 8.30 1.90 -8.67
CA PRO A 99 7.00 1.57 -8.07
C PRO A 99 6.87 0.17 -7.44
N TYR A 100 7.61 -0.82 -7.95
CA TYR A 100 7.62 -2.19 -7.44
C TYR A 100 8.80 -2.50 -6.50
N GLY A 101 9.47 -1.50 -5.94
CA GLY A 101 10.43 -1.68 -4.83
C GLY A 101 11.79 -2.29 -5.18
N HIS A 102 12.11 -2.49 -6.46
CA HIS A 102 13.39 -3.08 -6.88
C HIS A 102 14.57 -2.20 -6.42
N CYS A 103 15.44 -2.77 -5.58
CA CYS A 103 16.53 -2.07 -4.92
C CYS A 103 17.86 -2.82 -5.13
N ALA A 104 18.96 -2.10 -5.32
CA ALA A 104 20.28 -2.73 -5.43
C ALA A 104 20.75 -3.28 -4.05
N PRO A 105 21.39 -4.47 -3.97
CA PRO A 105 21.78 -5.08 -2.69
C PRO A 105 22.63 -4.19 -1.77
N GLN A 106 23.41 -3.27 -2.36
CA GLN A 106 24.19 -2.25 -1.66
C GLN A 106 23.38 -1.36 -0.70
N TYR A 107 22.08 -1.20 -0.91
CA TYR A 107 21.21 -0.42 -0.03
C TYR A 107 20.94 -1.10 1.33
N GLY A 108 21.05 -2.44 1.40
CA GLY A 108 20.97 -3.21 2.66
C GLY A 108 22.16 -3.00 3.61
N LEU A 109 23.18 -2.24 3.18
CA LEU A 109 24.28 -1.74 4.01
C LEU A 109 23.96 -0.39 4.67
N LEU A 110 22.99 0.36 4.13
CA LEU A 110 22.61 1.70 4.59
C LEU A 110 21.41 1.66 5.55
N SER A 111 20.44 0.79 5.27
CA SER A 111 19.24 0.57 6.10
C SER A 111 18.83 -0.91 6.04
N LEU A 112 18.32 -1.42 7.18
CA LEU A 112 17.74 -2.75 7.30
C LEU A 112 16.40 -2.85 6.54
N LEU A 113 15.60 -1.78 6.61
CA LEU A 113 14.30 -1.65 5.96
C LEU A 113 14.45 -0.77 4.72
N SER A 114 13.78 -1.12 3.62
CA SER A 114 13.93 -0.45 2.33
C SER A 114 12.57 0.02 1.78
N PHE A 115 12.06 -0.59 0.71
CA PHE A 115 10.74 -0.30 0.17
C PHE A 115 9.64 -0.66 1.18
N ASN A 116 8.63 0.20 1.29
CA ASN A 116 7.42 0.02 2.09
C ASN A 116 7.63 -0.34 3.58
N GLY A 117 8.81 0.01 4.11
CA GLY A 117 9.23 -0.31 5.47
C GLY A 117 9.58 -1.79 5.69
N GLU A 118 9.80 -2.55 4.61
CA GLU A 118 10.03 -3.99 4.64
C GLU A 118 11.50 -4.36 4.41
N ARG A 119 11.88 -5.55 4.89
CA ARG A 119 13.24 -6.10 4.80
C ARG A 119 13.41 -6.84 3.46
N PRO A 120 14.26 -6.36 2.53
CA PRO A 120 14.65 -7.17 1.38
C PRO A 120 15.52 -8.34 1.86
N ASP A 121 15.27 -9.53 1.32
CA ASP A 121 16.05 -10.73 1.60
C ASP A 121 17.47 -10.62 0.99
N PRO A 122 18.55 -10.82 1.77
CA PRO A 122 19.91 -10.56 1.30
C PRO A 122 20.45 -11.61 0.30
N ILE A 123 19.70 -12.69 0.02
CA ILE A 123 20.11 -13.76 -0.89
C ILE A 123 19.40 -13.63 -2.25
N THR A 124 18.12 -13.24 -2.23
CA THR A 124 17.24 -13.23 -3.40
C THR A 124 16.79 -11.83 -3.85
N GLY A 125 16.90 -10.81 -2.99
CA GLY A 125 16.38 -9.47 -3.26
C GLY A 125 14.83 -9.38 -3.26
N HIS A 126 14.13 -10.45 -2.91
CA HIS A 126 12.69 -10.47 -2.71
C HIS A 126 12.30 -9.81 -1.37
N TYR A 127 11.06 -9.36 -1.25
CA TYR A 127 10.49 -8.95 0.04
C TYR A 127 9.62 -10.08 0.59
N LEU A 128 9.85 -10.48 1.84
CA LEU A 128 9.18 -11.62 2.48
C LEU A 128 7.99 -11.12 3.31
N LEU A 129 6.94 -10.71 2.60
CA LEU A 129 5.76 -10.03 3.13
C LEU A 129 4.90 -10.97 3.99
N GLY A 130 4.02 -10.42 4.83
CA GLY A 130 3.25 -11.20 5.80
C GLY A 130 4.12 -11.92 6.81
N LYS A 131 5.23 -11.29 7.24
CA LYS A 131 6.27 -11.91 8.09
C LYS A 131 6.83 -13.22 7.50
N GLY A 132 6.90 -13.34 6.17
CA GLY A 132 7.41 -14.52 5.47
C GLY A 132 6.36 -15.32 4.69
N TYR A 133 5.06 -15.07 4.89
CA TYR A 133 3.97 -15.77 4.20
C TYR A 133 4.14 -15.83 2.67
N ARG A 134 4.50 -14.72 2.01
CA ARG A 134 4.81 -14.73 0.56
C ARG A 134 6.01 -13.88 0.18
N ALA A 135 6.84 -14.46 -0.69
CA ALA A 135 7.91 -13.75 -1.37
C ALA A 135 7.35 -12.91 -2.53
N PHE A 136 7.29 -11.59 -2.33
CA PHE A 136 7.10 -10.60 -3.39
C PHE A 136 8.41 -10.41 -4.16
N ASN A 137 8.36 -10.59 -5.48
CA ASN A 137 9.49 -10.42 -6.38
C ASN A 137 9.42 -9.05 -7.07
N PRO A 138 10.30 -8.09 -6.72
CA PRO A 138 10.24 -6.73 -7.26
C PRO A 138 10.72 -6.64 -8.72
N VAL A 139 11.41 -7.66 -9.25
CA VAL A 139 11.81 -7.75 -10.67
C VAL A 139 10.65 -8.27 -11.52
N LEU A 140 9.92 -9.28 -11.04
CA LEU A 140 8.75 -9.86 -11.72
C LEU A 140 7.44 -9.10 -11.42
N MET A 141 7.46 -8.14 -10.49
CA MET A 141 6.34 -7.27 -10.12
C MET A 141 5.12 -8.04 -9.55
N ARG A 142 5.37 -9.19 -8.92
CA ARG A 142 4.35 -10.17 -8.48
C ARG A 142 4.81 -11.01 -7.29
N PHE A 143 3.90 -11.74 -6.68
CA PHE A 143 4.25 -12.84 -5.77
C PHE A 143 4.79 -14.05 -6.54
N ASN A 144 5.72 -14.77 -5.90
CA ASN A 144 6.25 -16.04 -6.39
C ASN A 144 5.28 -17.23 -6.11
N SER A 145 4.43 -17.12 -5.09
CA SER A 145 3.42 -18.11 -4.70
C SER A 145 1.98 -17.57 -4.86
N PRO A 146 0.99 -18.43 -5.15
CA PRO A 146 -0.41 -18.03 -5.21
C PRO A 146 -0.94 -17.72 -3.80
N ASP A 147 -1.90 -16.80 -3.74
CA ASP A 147 -2.68 -16.49 -2.54
C ASP A 147 -3.64 -17.63 -2.19
N SER A 148 -3.79 -17.97 -0.90
CA SER A 148 -4.84 -18.88 -0.43
C SER A 148 -6.21 -18.21 -0.32
N TRP A 149 -6.27 -16.88 -0.35
CA TRP A 149 -7.52 -16.10 -0.39
C TRP A 149 -8.01 -15.82 -1.82
N SER A 150 -7.25 -16.19 -2.85
CA SER A 150 -7.68 -16.09 -4.26
C SER A 150 -8.30 -17.40 -4.76
N PRO A 151 -9.21 -17.36 -5.76
CA PRO A 151 -9.74 -16.17 -6.43
C PRO A 151 -11.01 -15.59 -5.79
N PHE A 152 -11.54 -16.21 -4.73
CA PHE A 152 -12.91 -15.97 -4.22
C PHE A 152 -13.00 -15.19 -2.90
N GLY A 153 -11.87 -14.92 -2.23
CA GLY A 153 -11.76 -14.05 -1.06
C GLY A 153 -11.07 -12.73 -1.39
N GLU A 154 -10.51 -12.07 -0.37
CA GLU A 154 -10.01 -10.67 -0.48
C GLU A 154 -8.78 -10.48 -1.38
N GLY A 155 -8.00 -11.55 -1.65
CA GLY A 155 -6.89 -11.51 -2.61
C GLY A 155 -7.35 -11.34 -4.07
N GLY A 156 -8.64 -11.54 -4.36
CA GLY A 156 -9.23 -11.32 -5.68
C GLY A 156 -8.74 -12.30 -6.75
N LEU A 157 -9.13 -12.06 -8.01
CA LEU A 157 -9.05 -13.05 -9.09
C LEU A 157 -7.61 -13.50 -9.46
N ASN A 158 -6.62 -12.61 -9.35
CA ASN A 158 -5.22 -12.93 -9.71
C ASN A 158 -4.39 -13.23 -8.47
N ALA A 159 -4.27 -14.52 -8.15
CA ALA A 159 -3.54 -15.04 -6.99
C ALA A 159 -2.06 -14.62 -6.86
N TYR A 160 -1.45 -14.02 -7.89
CA TYR A 160 -0.06 -13.56 -7.86
C TYR A 160 0.09 -12.02 -7.86
N ALA A 161 -1.00 -11.25 -7.95
CA ALA A 161 -0.92 -9.80 -8.11
C ALA A 161 -0.46 -9.10 -6.83
N TYR A 162 0.61 -8.31 -6.92
CA TYR A 162 0.95 -7.34 -5.87
C TYR A 162 0.13 -6.07 -6.05
N CYS A 163 -0.47 -5.56 -4.97
CA CYS A 163 -1.20 -4.28 -4.93
C CYS A 163 -2.32 -4.10 -5.99
N ILE A 164 -2.83 -5.20 -6.55
CA ILE A 164 -3.73 -5.24 -7.73
C ILE A 164 -3.18 -4.37 -8.88
N GLY A 165 -1.86 -4.46 -9.11
CA GLY A 165 -1.15 -3.73 -10.18
C GLY A 165 -0.85 -2.26 -9.91
N ASP A 166 -1.23 -1.72 -8.75
CA ASP A 166 -1.01 -0.31 -8.37
C ASP A 166 -0.29 -0.20 -7.00
N PRO A 167 1.03 -0.43 -6.97
CA PRO A 167 1.85 -0.26 -5.77
C PRO A 167 2.23 1.21 -5.49
N VAL A 168 1.70 2.18 -6.25
CA VAL A 168 1.89 3.61 -5.98
C VAL A 168 0.79 4.11 -5.05
N ASN A 169 -0.44 3.63 -5.23
CA ASN A 169 -1.60 4.02 -4.43
C ASN A 169 -2.05 2.96 -3.40
N ARG A 170 -1.47 1.75 -3.43
CA ARG A 170 -1.76 0.67 -2.47
C ARG A 170 -0.50 0.03 -1.88
N LEU A 171 -0.68 -0.54 -0.69
CA LEU A 171 0.28 -1.31 0.08
C LEU A 171 -0.33 -2.67 0.45
N ASP A 172 0.45 -3.75 0.47
CA ASP A 172 0.01 -5.08 0.92
C ASP A 172 1.01 -5.61 1.98
N PRO A 173 0.78 -5.34 3.29
CA PRO A 173 1.71 -5.72 4.35
C PRO A 173 1.63 -7.21 4.71
N SER A 174 0.41 -7.77 4.66
CA SER A 174 0.11 -9.18 4.95
C SER A 174 0.55 -10.11 3.82
N GLY A 175 0.75 -9.58 2.61
CA GLY A 175 0.91 -10.42 1.43
C GLY A 175 -0.37 -11.19 1.11
N HIS A 176 -1.54 -10.57 1.28
CA HIS A 176 -2.87 -11.19 1.11
C HIS A 176 -3.91 -10.25 0.48
N SER A 177 -3.88 -8.95 0.80
CA SER A 177 -4.86 -8.00 0.25
C SER A 177 -4.33 -6.57 0.28
N SER A 178 -4.63 -5.82 -0.79
CA SER A 178 -4.05 -4.49 -1.00
C SER A 178 -4.87 -3.40 -0.31
N LEU A 179 -4.28 -2.75 0.69
CA LEU A 179 -4.83 -1.59 1.37
C LEU A 179 -4.54 -0.32 0.55
N ALA A 180 -5.56 0.48 0.26
CA ALA A 180 -5.35 1.78 -0.38
C ALA A 180 -4.76 2.77 0.63
N ILE A 181 -3.60 3.36 0.31
CA ILE A 181 -2.79 4.20 1.22
C ILE A 181 -3.58 5.40 1.76
N TRP A 182 -4.48 5.93 0.93
CA TRP A 182 -5.39 7.02 1.28
C TRP A 182 -6.36 6.63 2.40
N LEU A 183 -6.81 5.36 2.49
CA LEU A 183 -7.67 4.90 3.59
C LEU A 183 -6.92 4.95 4.93
N LEU A 184 -5.65 4.54 4.99
CA LEU A 184 -4.84 4.63 6.21
C LEU A 184 -4.67 6.09 6.70
N LYS A 185 -4.74 7.08 5.79
CA LYS A 185 -4.60 8.50 6.13
C LYS A 185 -5.85 9.10 6.81
N TYR A 186 -7.04 8.60 6.50
CA TYR A 186 -8.30 9.10 7.09
C TYR A 186 -8.91 8.15 8.12
N PHE A 187 -8.48 6.88 8.11
CA PHE A 187 -8.77 5.88 9.12
C PHE A 187 -7.45 5.19 9.50
N PRO A 188 -6.70 5.71 10.51
CA PRO A 188 -5.48 5.08 11.00
C PRO A 188 -5.82 3.79 11.74
N ALA A 189 -6.01 2.71 10.96
CA ALA A 189 -6.28 1.40 11.50
C ALA A 189 -5.05 0.90 12.26
N THR A 190 -5.21 0.64 13.56
CA THR A 190 -4.33 -0.28 14.25
C THR A 190 -4.40 -1.62 13.52
N VAL A 191 -3.38 -1.95 12.75
CA VAL A 191 -3.21 -3.26 12.12
C VAL A 191 -3.08 -4.28 13.25
N ALA A 192 -4.20 -4.91 13.55
CA ALA A 192 -4.34 -6.00 14.49
C ALA A 192 -4.95 -7.14 13.69
N THR A 193 -4.10 -8.07 13.25
CA THR A 193 -4.51 -9.25 12.47
C THR A 193 -5.27 -10.23 13.37
N THR A 194 -6.53 -9.90 13.68
CA THR A 194 -7.43 -10.78 14.44
C THR A 194 -8.01 -11.85 13.52
N ASN A 195 -7.47 -13.05 13.62
CA ASN A 195 -8.01 -14.24 12.95
C ASN A 195 -9.48 -14.44 13.32
N LYS A 196 -10.40 -14.28 12.36
CA LYS A 196 -11.80 -14.68 12.49
C LYS A 196 -12.00 -16.06 11.87
N THR A 197 -11.85 -17.10 12.68
CA THR A 197 -12.38 -18.42 12.34
C THR A 197 -13.91 -18.44 12.46
N ASP A 198 -14.53 -19.44 11.83
CA ASP A 198 -15.88 -19.94 12.09
C ASP A 198 -17.08 -19.01 11.84
N SER A 199 -17.30 -18.68 10.57
CA SER A 199 -18.58 -18.92 9.85
C SER A 199 -18.44 -18.49 8.37
N LEU A 200 -18.98 -19.19 7.35
CA LEU A 200 -20.19 -20.00 7.30
C LEU A 200 -20.03 -21.30 6.46
N ILE A 201 -20.22 -22.48 7.07
CA ILE A 201 -20.66 -23.66 6.31
C ILE A 201 -22.16 -23.55 6.08
N LYS A 202 -22.58 -22.91 4.97
CA LYS A 202 -23.95 -22.97 4.40
C LYS A 202 -24.04 -22.22 3.06
N LEU A 203 -23.81 -22.92 1.93
CA LEU A 203 -24.80 -23.04 0.84
C LEU A 203 -24.42 -24.07 -0.26
N SER A 204 -24.11 -25.32 0.11
CA SER A 204 -24.17 -26.42 -0.87
C SER A 204 -25.63 -26.80 -1.12
N LYS A 205 -26.26 -26.23 -2.17
CA LYS A 205 -27.48 -26.74 -2.83
C LYS A 205 -27.91 -25.86 -4.02
N GLN A 206 -27.31 -26.09 -5.19
CA GLN A 206 -28.05 -26.34 -6.44
C GLN A 206 -27.07 -26.66 -7.59
N SER A 207 -26.92 -27.94 -7.89
CA SER A 207 -26.51 -28.37 -9.22
C SER A 207 -27.73 -28.32 -10.16
N LYS A 208 -27.58 -27.68 -11.31
CA LYS A 208 -28.31 -28.04 -12.52
C LYS A 208 -27.31 -28.10 -13.67
N SER A 209 -27.18 -29.29 -14.23
CA SER A 209 -26.40 -29.56 -15.43
C SER A 209 -27.08 -28.96 -16.66
N LEU A 210 -26.27 -28.58 -17.64
CA LEU A 210 -26.62 -28.58 -19.05
C LEU A 210 -25.34 -28.84 -19.84
N THR A 211 -25.40 -29.79 -20.77
CA THR A 211 -24.25 -30.32 -21.50
C THR A 211 -24.23 -29.82 -22.93
N SER A 212 -23.02 -29.59 -23.45
CA SER A 212 -22.63 -29.76 -24.87
C SER A 212 -23.56 -29.20 -25.97
N SER A 213 -23.04 -28.24 -26.73
CA SER A 213 -22.79 -28.51 -28.15
C SER A 213 -21.72 -27.59 -28.74
N THR A 214 -20.88 -28.17 -29.59
CA THR A 214 -19.98 -27.49 -30.53
C THR A 214 -20.48 -27.83 -31.93
N PRO A 215 -20.40 -26.91 -32.90
CA PRO A 215 -19.77 -27.31 -34.15
C PRO A 215 -18.69 -26.30 -34.58
N ALA A 216 -17.73 -26.79 -35.37
CA ALA A 216 -16.60 -26.01 -35.86
C ALA A 216 -16.62 -25.90 -37.39
N ASN A 217 -16.03 -24.81 -37.90
CA ASN A 217 -15.38 -24.72 -39.21
C ASN A 217 -14.24 -23.68 -39.04
N THR A 218 -12.98 -23.94 -39.41
CA THR A 218 -12.42 -24.30 -40.74
C THR A 218 -12.62 -23.14 -41.72
N ALA A 219 -11.59 -22.50 -42.29
CA ALA A 219 -10.28 -23.00 -42.77
C ALA A 219 -9.09 -22.08 -42.33
N ARG A 220 -7.82 -22.54 -42.21
CA ARG A 220 -6.78 -22.65 -43.27
C ARG A 220 -6.51 -21.29 -43.94
N SER A 221 -5.31 -20.72 -44.08
CA SER A 221 -3.92 -21.23 -44.19
C SER A 221 -2.92 -20.05 -43.93
N THR A 222 -1.57 -20.07 -43.93
CA THR A 222 -0.51 -21.04 -44.31
C THR A 222 0.81 -20.79 -43.52
N ARG A 223 1.88 -21.50 -43.91
CA ARG A 223 3.34 -21.31 -43.66
C ARG A 223 3.83 -19.89 -44.08
N SER A 224 5.01 -19.36 -43.74
CA SER A 224 6.35 -19.99 -43.57
C SER A 224 7.30 -19.20 -42.63
N ALA A 225 8.51 -19.70 -42.39
CA ALA A 225 9.51 -19.14 -41.46
C ALA A 225 10.71 -18.44 -42.16
N SER A 226 11.73 -18.05 -41.36
CA SER A 226 13.07 -17.52 -41.73
C SER A 226 13.16 -16.01 -42.03
N ARG A 227 14.32 -15.31 -41.91
CA ARG A 227 15.55 -15.45 -41.06
C ARG A 227 16.42 -14.18 -41.23
N ALA A 228 17.30 -13.91 -40.25
CA ALA A 228 18.50 -13.04 -40.31
C ALA A 228 18.41 -11.54 -39.95
N ARG A 229 19.61 -11.07 -39.56
CA ARG A 229 20.15 -9.75 -39.13
C ARG A 229 21.08 -9.24 -40.27
N PRO A 230 21.98 -8.23 -40.13
CA PRO A 230 21.98 -6.97 -39.36
C PRO A 230 22.53 -5.73 -40.15
N THR A 231 22.39 -4.51 -39.59
CA THR A 231 23.38 -3.40 -39.64
C THR A 231 23.25 -2.61 -38.32
N GLN A 232 24.25 -2.06 -37.61
CA GLN A 232 25.59 -1.47 -37.87
C GLN A 232 25.62 0.04 -38.22
N ASN A 233 25.69 0.89 -37.19
CA ASN A 233 26.74 1.90 -36.91
C ASN A 233 26.38 2.60 -35.57
N ALA A 234 27.23 2.94 -34.59
CA ALA A 234 28.69 3.13 -34.44
C ALA A 234 29.18 4.59 -34.57
N ASN A 235 29.86 5.06 -33.50
CA ASN A 235 30.73 6.26 -33.40
C ASN A 235 30.06 7.65 -33.52
N ALA A 236 30.57 8.72 -32.90
CA ALA A 236 31.51 8.85 -31.75
C ALA A 236 31.36 10.26 -31.12
N ALA A 237 31.94 10.47 -29.93
CA ALA A 237 31.88 11.74 -29.21
C ALA A 237 32.97 12.76 -29.63
N LYS A 238 32.70 14.05 -29.42
CA LYS A 238 33.68 15.03 -28.95
C LYS A 238 33.00 16.26 -28.32
N ALA A 239 33.74 16.98 -27.49
CA ALA A 239 33.26 18.11 -26.70
C ALA A 239 33.89 19.44 -27.15
N HIS A 240 33.28 20.56 -26.75
CA HIS A 240 33.96 21.85 -26.59
C HIS A 240 33.55 22.49 -25.25
N ASN A 241 34.26 23.56 -24.88
CA ASN A 241 34.36 24.09 -23.51
C ASN A 241 34.52 25.64 -23.57
N VAL A 242 34.71 26.30 -22.42
CA VAL A 242 35.01 27.74 -22.20
C VAL A 242 33.78 28.69 -22.19
N SER A 243 33.71 29.77 -21.38
CA SER A 243 33.98 29.98 -19.94
C SER A 243 33.45 31.37 -19.48
N ASN A 244 33.15 31.55 -18.16
CA ASN A 244 33.07 32.83 -17.43
C ASN A 244 31.93 33.83 -17.84
N LYS A 245 31.37 34.67 -16.96
CA LYS A 245 32.03 35.53 -15.94
C LYS A 245 31.04 36.11 -14.88
N LYS A 246 31.41 36.01 -13.58
CA LYS A 246 31.22 36.95 -12.44
C LYS A 246 29.84 37.49 -11.94
N ASN A 247 29.57 37.14 -10.66
CA ASN A 247 29.35 38.01 -9.47
C ASN A 247 28.00 38.69 -9.11
N ASN A 248 27.40 38.15 -8.02
CA ASN A 248 26.94 38.84 -6.77
C ASN A 248 25.77 39.86 -6.78
N PRO A 249 25.16 40.19 -5.60
CA PRO A 249 25.46 39.76 -4.22
C PRO A 249 24.31 39.04 -3.46
N LEU A 250 24.58 38.68 -2.20
CA LEU A 250 23.63 38.09 -1.25
C LEU A 250 22.65 39.14 -0.68
N LEU A 251 21.47 38.69 -0.24
CA LEU A 251 20.63 39.41 0.74
C LEU A 251 20.35 38.52 1.95
N THR A 252 21.01 38.83 3.07
CA THR A 252 20.76 38.20 4.37
C THR A 252 19.43 38.71 4.95
N ARG A 253 18.50 37.83 5.28
CA ARG A 253 17.27 38.21 6.00
C ARG A 253 17.07 37.35 7.24
N ASN A 254 17.47 37.91 8.39
CA ASN A 254 17.09 37.38 9.69
C ASN A 254 15.55 37.38 9.80
N GLN A 255 14.97 36.27 10.24
CA GLN A 255 13.60 36.22 10.74
C GLN A 255 13.58 35.45 12.05
N THR A 256 13.10 36.10 13.10
CA THR A 256 12.87 35.53 14.42
C THR A 256 11.72 34.53 14.38
N ALA A 257 11.78 33.49 15.22
CA ALA A 257 10.72 32.51 15.32
C ALA A 257 9.44 33.11 15.92
N PRO A 258 8.24 32.84 15.36
CA PRO A 258 6.98 33.16 16.01
C PRO A 258 6.68 32.18 17.15
N ASN A 259 6.09 32.69 18.24
CA ASN A 259 5.55 31.86 19.32
C ASN A 259 4.34 31.03 18.82
N PRO A 260 4.05 29.86 19.43
CA PRO A 260 2.93 29.02 19.01
C PRO A 260 1.59 29.64 19.41
N THR A 261 0.88 30.22 18.44
CA THR A 261 -0.51 30.68 18.64
C THR A 261 -1.46 29.48 18.81
N ASN A 262 -2.35 29.57 19.78
CA ASN A 262 -3.34 28.54 20.08
C ASN A 262 -4.28 28.31 18.86
N VAL A 263 -4.31 27.09 18.32
CA VAL A 263 -5.16 26.75 17.16
C VAL A 263 -6.52 26.29 17.66
N GLU A 264 -7.49 27.20 17.61
CA GLU A 264 -8.88 26.91 17.94
C GLU A 264 -9.48 25.94 16.91
N MET A 265 -9.89 24.75 17.38
CA MET A 265 -10.42 23.67 16.52
C MET A 265 -11.75 24.09 15.87
N PRO A 266 -11.92 23.97 14.54
CA PRO A 266 -13.16 24.35 13.89
C PRO A 266 -14.31 23.42 14.33
N ALA A 267 -15.39 24.00 14.86
CA ALA A 267 -16.52 23.24 15.39
C ALA A 267 -17.08 22.20 14.40
N SER A 268 -17.17 20.95 14.86
CA SER A 268 -17.42 19.75 14.06
C SER A 268 -18.83 19.69 13.47
N TRP A 269 -18.97 18.96 12.36
CA TRP A 269 -20.26 18.65 11.77
C TRP A 269 -20.95 17.50 12.51
N THR A 270 -22.29 17.51 12.50
CA THR A 270 -23.13 16.47 13.10
C THR A 270 -23.95 15.72 12.05
N TYR A 271 -24.41 14.52 12.37
CA TYR A 271 -25.04 13.62 11.40
C TYR A 271 -26.29 12.92 11.97
N SER A 272 -27.39 12.94 11.23
CA SER A 272 -28.66 12.31 11.63
C SER A 272 -29.31 11.50 10.50
N LYS A 273 -29.77 10.29 10.86
CA LYS A 273 -30.63 9.43 10.04
C LYS A 273 -32.09 9.42 10.53
N SER A 274 -32.44 10.27 11.50
CA SER A 274 -33.80 10.26 12.09
C SER A 274 -34.84 10.72 11.06
N GLY A 275 -35.79 9.83 10.74
CA GLY A 275 -36.79 10.04 9.69
C GLY A 275 -36.33 9.73 8.26
N ALA A 276 -35.12 9.19 8.04
CA ALA A 276 -34.61 8.89 6.71
C ALA A 276 -35.35 7.71 6.05
N ALA A 277 -35.75 7.86 4.79
CA ALA A 277 -36.33 6.79 3.97
C ALA A 277 -35.23 5.93 3.31
N PHE A 278 -35.35 4.60 3.41
CA PHE A 278 -34.40 3.66 2.79
C PHE A 278 -35.09 2.80 1.72
N LYS A 279 -34.39 2.59 0.60
CA LYS A 279 -34.82 1.70 -0.49
C LYS A 279 -35.06 0.27 0.04
N LYS A 280 -36.32 -0.19 -0.01
CA LYS A 280 -36.79 -1.47 0.58
C LYS A 280 -36.01 -2.72 0.12
N SER A 281 -35.44 -2.71 -1.08
CA SER A 281 -34.64 -3.82 -1.61
C SER A 281 -33.18 -3.82 -1.13
N GLY A 282 -32.78 -2.89 -0.26
CA GLY A 282 -31.38 -2.58 0.00
C GLY A 282 -30.69 -1.84 -1.15
N LEU A 283 -29.45 -1.41 -0.87
CA LEU A 283 -28.51 -0.81 -1.82
C LEU A 283 -27.65 -1.90 -2.49
N THR A 284 -27.05 -1.61 -3.65
CA THR A 284 -25.95 -2.44 -4.15
C THR A 284 -24.74 -2.35 -3.20
N LYS A 285 -23.90 -3.39 -3.10
CA LYS A 285 -22.74 -3.41 -2.18
C LYS A 285 -21.84 -2.18 -2.34
N SER A 286 -21.48 -1.82 -3.57
CA SER A 286 -20.73 -0.59 -3.87
C SER A 286 -21.46 0.69 -3.42
N ALA A 287 -22.78 0.80 -3.60
CA ALA A 287 -23.54 1.96 -3.13
C ALA A 287 -23.64 2.03 -1.60
N GLN A 288 -23.71 0.87 -0.94
CA GLN A 288 -23.64 0.75 0.51
C GLN A 288 -22.27 1.22 1.03
N ASP A 289 -21.18 0.76 0.41
CA ASP A 289 -19.81 1.12 0.79
C ASP A 289 -19.53 2.62 0.61
N THR A 290 -19.98 3.21 -0.51
CA THR A 290 -19.92 4.66 -0.75
C THR A 290 -20.78 5.45 0.26
N PHE A 291 -21.99 4.96 0.59
CA PHE A 291 -22.83 5.61 1.61
C PHE A 291 -22.23 5.49 3.02
N ASP A 292 -21.58 4.37 3.33
CA ASP A 292 -20.93 4.11 4.61
C ASP A 292 -19.68 4.96 4.80
N ALA A 293 -18.86 5.13 3.76
CA ALA A 293 -17.76 6.10 3.75
C ALA A 293 -18.26 7.53 4.00
N PHE A 294 -19.34 7.95 3.31
CA PHE A 294 -19.94 9.28 3.47
C PHE A 294 -20.44 9.53 4.90
N GLN A 295 -21.24 8.61 5.48
CA GLN A 295 -21.75 8.80 6.85
C GLN A 295 -20.64 8.76 7.90
N ASN A 296 -19.62 7.91 7.72
CA ASN A 296 -18.56 7.72 8.71
C ASN A 296 -17.63 8.94 8.77
N ALA A 297 -17.36 9.61 7.63
CA ALA A 297 -16.64 10.88 7.63
C ALA A 297 -17.37 11.96 8.46
N ILE A 298 -18.67 12.17 8.22
CA ILE A 298 -19.42 13.21 8.97
C ILE A 298 -19.57 12.82 10.44
N LYS A 299 -19.99 11.57 10.72
CA LYS A 299 -20.32 11.11 12.07
C LYS A 299 -19.09 10.93 12.97
N ASN A 300 -17.98 10.41 12.43
CA ASN A 300 -16.86 9.95 13.25
C ASN A 300 -15.67 10.94 13.24
N THR A 301 -15.50 11.74 12.18
CA THR A 301 -14.43 12.78 12.11
C THR A 301 -14.97 14.21 12.05
N GLY A 302 -16.29 14.40 12.06
CA GLY A 302 -16.91 15.74 12.01
C GLY A 302 -16.72 16.45 10.66
N ALA A 303 -16.42 15.71 9.59
CA ALA A 303 -16.08 16.25 8.29
C ALA A 303 -17.25 17.00 7.63
N SER A 304 -16.92 18.04 6.85
CA SER A 304 -17.92 18.78 6.07
C SER A 304 -18.57 17.89 4.99
N PRO A 305 -19.79 18.21 4.51
CA PRO A 305 -20.51 17.34 3.57
C PRO A 305 -19.77 17.19 2.23
N SER A 306 -19.13 18.26 1.76
CA SER A 306 -18.30 18.27 0.55
C SER A 306 -17.03 17.44 0.71
N GLU A 307 -16.44 17.42 1.92
CA GLU A 307 -15.29 16.58 2.22
C GLU A 307 -15.69 15.11 2.39
N ALA A 308 -16.80 14.83 3.07
CA ALA A 308 -17.37 13.50 3.18
C ALA A 308 -17.72 12.91 1.81
N ALA A 309 -18.17 13.73 0.86
CA ALA A 309 -18.38 13.30 -0.53
C ALA A 309 -17.07 12.87 -1.20
N ARG A 310 -16.02 13.70 -1.09
CA ARG A 310 -14.67 13.39 -1.57
C ARG A 310 -14.11 12.11 -0.91
N LEU A 311 -14.38 11.91 0.39
CA LEU A 311 -14.01 10.71 1.15
C LEU A 311 -14.87 9.47 0.80
N ALA A 312 -15.99 9.65 0.10
CA ALA A 312 -16.80 8.58 -0.47
C ALA A 312 -16.48 8.27 -1.95
N GLY A 313 -15.53 9.00 -2.54
CA GLY A 313 -15.14 8.88 -3.96
C GLY A 313 -15.88 9.82 -4.92
N GLU A 314 -16.83 10.61 -4.44
CA GLU A 314 -17.59 11.57 -5.27
C GLU A 314 -16.99 12.98 -5.20
N THR A 315 -16.63 13.53 -6.35
CA THR A 315 -15.94 14.83 -6.41
C THR A 315 -16.85 16.04 -6.19
N LYS A 316 -18.17 15.87 -6.24
CA LYS A 316 -19.15 16.96 -6.15
C LYS A 316 -20.45 16.53 -5.47
N LEU A 317 -20.97 17.40 -4.61
CA LEU A 317 -22.38 17.35 -4.20
C LEU A 317 -23.24 18.12 -5.21
N LYS A 318 -24.41 17.57 -5.54
CA LYS A 318 -25.41 18.24 -6.37
C LYS A 318 -26.46 18.90 -5.47
N LYS A 319 -26.51 20.23 -5.45
CA LYS A 319 -27.64 20.96 -4.87
C LYS A 319 -28.90 20.72 -5.71
N LEU A 320 -30.02 20.42 -5.07
CA LEU A 320 -31.30 20.22 -5.74
C LEU A 320 -32.15 21.50 -5.59
N THR A 321 -32.26 22.26 -6.67
CA THR A 321 -33.00 23.52 -6.70
C THR A 321 -34.50 23.28 -6.88
N ASN A 322 -35.22 23.01 -5.78
CA ASN A 322 -36.67 23.21 -5.74
C ASN A 322 -37.21 23.47 -4.31
N ALA A 323 -38.16 24.39 -4.20
CA ALA A 323 -39.01 24.71 -3.03
C ALA A 323 -38.38 24.80 -1.62
N LYS A 324 -38.14 26.03 -1.14
CA LYS A 324 -37.99 26.48 0.28
C LYS A 324 -36.92 25.84 1.19
N ILE A 325 -36.36 24.67 0.90
CA ILE A 325 -35.43 23.94 1.76
C ILE A 325 -34.20 23.53 0.93
N GLU A 326 -33.00 23.78 1.45
CA GLU A 326 -31.75 23.48 0.75
C GLU A 326 -31.42 21.98 0.81
N THR A 327 -31.93 21.22 -0.16
CA THR A 327 -31.61 19.78 -0.29
C THR A 327 -30.41 19.55 -1.21
N TRP A 328 -29.62 18.55 -0.86
CA TRP A 328 -28.35 18.19 -1.46
C TRP A 328 -28.29 16.70 -1.72
N GLN A 329 -27.55 16.30 -2.75
CA GLN A 329 -27.45 14.91 -3.19
C GLN A 329 -26.01 14.50 -3.46
N ILE A 330 -25.69 13.28 -3.02
CA ILE A 330 -24.50 12.53 -3.38
C ILE A 330 -24.87 11.31 -4.23
N ARG A 331 -23.98 10.91 -5.13
CA ARG A 331 -24.09 9.69 -5.92
C ARG A 331 -23.48 8.50 -5.18
N LEU A 332 -24.15 7.35 -5.26
CA LEU A 332 -23.69 6.11 -4.60
C LEU A 332 -23.29 5.04 -5.62
N SER A 333 -23.93 5.01 -6.80
CA SER A 333 -23.60 4.09 -7.88
C SER A 333 -24.10 4.61 -9.24
N GLY A 334 -24.24 3.73 -10.24
CA GLY A 334 -24.95 4.05 -11.49
C GLY A 334 -26.31 4.72 -11.23
N SER A 335 -27.20 3.97 -10.58
CA SER A 335 -28.63 4.29 -10.40
C SER A 335 -29.04 4.75 -8.99
N GLU A 336 -28.14 4.72 -8.01
CA GLU A 336 -28.49 4.98 -6.61
C GLU A 336 -27.88 6.30 -6.10
N ARG A 337 -28.67 7.06 -5.32
CA ARG A 337 -28.32 8.36 -4.73
C ARG A 337 -28.62 8.37 -3.22
N ALA A 338 -28.01 9.27 -2.48
CA ALA A 338 -28.50 9.70 -1.18
C ALA A 338 -28.81 11.20 -1.19
N THR A 339 -29.97 11.57 -0.67
CA THR A 339 -30.46 12.94 -0.59
C THR A 339 -30.57 13.35 0.88
N PHE A 340 -30.09 14.53 1.20
CA PHE A 340 -29.97 15.05 2.56
C PHE A 340 -30.19 16.57 2.61
N LEU A 341 -30.35 17.09 3.81
CA LEU A 341 -30.54 18.50 4.14
C LEU A 341 -29.33 18.96 4.96
N ILE A 342 -28.91 20.22 4.73
CA ILE A 342 -27.84 20.89 5.48
C ILE A 342 -28.42 22.12 6.19
N GLU A 343 -28.43 22.09 7.52
CA GLU A 343 -28.83 23.19 8.40
C GLU A 343 -27.84 23.20 9.59
N ASP A 344 -27.34 24.37 9.99
CA ASP A 344 -26.52 24.58 11.21
C ASP A 344 -25.42 23.54 11.51
N ARG A 345 -24.62 23.19 10.48
CA ARG A 345 -23.57 22.15 10.50
C ARG A 345 -24.07 20.72 10.80
N MET A 346 -25.37 20.47 10.73
CA MET A 346 -25.96 19.14 10.72
C MET A 346 -26.23 18.66 9.29
N VAL A 347 -25.91 17.39 9.03
CA VAL A 347 -26.39 16.65 7.84
C VAL A 347 -27.52 15.72 8.27
N LYS A 348 -28.73 16.02 7.81
CA LYS A 348 -29.91 15.18 8.03
C LYS A 348 -30.24 14.41 6.76
N VAL A 349 -30.12 13.09 6.80
CA VAL A 349 -30.47 12.23 5.67
C VAL A 349 -31.99 12.20 5.48
N LEU A 350 -32.43 12.40 4.25
CA LEU A 350 -33.85 12.34 3.87
C LEU A 350 -34.19 11.04 3.15
N GLN A 351 -33.36 10.62 2.18
CA GLN A 351 -33.55 9.39 1.42
C GLN A 351 -32.21 8.73 1.06
N VAL A 352 -32.18 7.39 1.06
CA VAL A 352 -31.04 6.58 0.60
C VAL A 352 -31.51 5.48 -0.36
N GLY A 353 -30.98 5.51 -1.57
CA GLY A 353 -31.32 4.59 -2.65
C GLY A 353 -32.50 5.06 -3.52
N GLY A 354 -32.45 4.66 -4.80
CA GLY A 354 -33.36 5.14 -5.84
C GLY A 354 -32.74 6.27 -6.69
N HIS A 355 -33.49 6.66 -7.71
CA HIS A 355 -33.22 7.82 -8.56
C HIS A 355 -34.18 8.95 -8.19
N THR A 356 -33.71 10.19 -8.27
CA THR A 356 -34.50 11.43 -8.17
C THR A 356 -34.58 12.10 -9.53
#